data_AF-A0ABD2WGY4-F1
#
_entry.id   AF-A0ABD2WGY4-F1
#
_cell.length_a   1.000
_cell.length_b   1.000
_cell.length_c   1.000
_cell.angle_alpha   90.00
_cell.angle_beta   90.00
_cell.angle_gamma   90.00
#
_symmetry.space_group_name_H-M   'P 1'
#
loop_
_entity.id
_entity.type
_entity.pdbx_description
1 polymer ?
#
loop_
_entity_poly.entity_id
_entity_poly.type
_entity_poly.pdbx_seq_one_letter_code
_entity_poly.pdbx_strand_id
1 'polypeptide(L)'
;MLKHQIQSSRNDIINDILKSLKSNDVPVTAVECIRNALDNNQIKSKILSKCDDILYSYGIIFSFVDLEYKIFDLLKAYKGFYEAEKIDFATKLETISDGDKLNPTDSFGWYVPLEKTIKSFLEITNMFDSILNYISELRLENNFISNVMQAKFWKKFVEPLNELILPFYVYHDDLEVGNALGPHAGTNKFGCTYASLGCLPPIIASQLDSIFFVFLDRSEVAKKVGNYEIFKHLINELNFLRNTGIVINYNSENILVKFQLVQIVGDNLGLNTMLGFVSSFNCNFSCRICEVTSEESSYMIVEDESQFRTKENYELDIEIDDFRQTGR
;
A
#
# COMPACT_ATOMS: atom_id res chain seq x y z
N MET A 1 -53.42 -18.40 -39.72
CA MET A 1 -53.23 -18.18 -38.27
C MET A 1 -51.84 -18.62 -37.78
N LEU A 2 -51.35 -19.84 -38.08
CA LEU A 2 -50.00 -20.30 -37.65
C LEU A 2 -48.81 -19.46 -38.17
N LYS A 3 -48.83 -18.96 -39.41
CA LYS A 3 -47.72 -18.14 -39.95
C LYS A 3 -47.53 -16.80 -39.21
N HIS A 4 -48.60 -16.18 -38.74
CA HIS A 4 -48.52 -14.93 -37.98
C HIS A 4 -47.99 -15.13 -36.55
N GLN A 5 -48.31 -16.26 -35.91
CA GLN A 5 -47.80 -16.59 -34.57
C GLN A 5 -46.29 -16.92 -34.58
N ILE A 6 -45.80 -17.60 -35.62
CA ILE A 6 -44.36 -17.91 -35.79
C ILE A 6 -43.54 -16.64 -36.08
N GLN A 7 -44.09 -15.69 -36.85
CA GLN A 7 -43.41 -14.43 -37.16
C GLN A 7 -43.29 -13.51 -35.92
N SER A 8 -44.31 -13.50 -35.05
CA SER A 8 -44.31 -12.76 -33.77
C SER A 8 -43.22 -13.29 -32.84
N SER A 9 -43.19 -14.60 -32.59
CA SER A 9 -42.22 -15.22 -31.67
C SER A 9 -40.76 -15.07 -32.13
N ARG A 10 -40.51 -14.95 -33.44
CA ARG A 10 -39.16 -14.73 -33.97
C ARG A 10 -38.64 -13.32 -33.69
N ASN A 11 -39.50 -12.32 -33.81
CA ASN A 11 -39.14 -10.94 -33.54
C ASN A 11 -38.92 -10.70 -32.04
N ASP A 12 -39.67 -11.39 -31.19
CA ASP A 12 -39.50 -11.33 -29.74
C ASP A 12 -38.13 -11.89 -29.31
N ILE A 13 -37.72 -13.05 -29.86
CA ILE A 13 -36.38 -13.64 -29.62
C ILE A 13 -35.24 -12.72 -30.10
N ILE A 14 -35.39 -12.10 -31.28
CA ILE A 14 -34.39 -11.16 -31.81
C ILE A 14 -34.27 -9.94 -30.89
N ASN A 15 -35.38 -9.42 -30.39
CA ASN A 15 -35.39 -8.27 -29.49
C ASN A 15 -34.77 -8.62 -28.12
N ASP A 16 -35.00 -9.82 -27.59
CA ASP A 16 -34.39 -10.28 -26.34
C ASP A 16 -32.86 -10.45 -26.46
N ILE A 17 -32.38 -10.99 -27.59
CA ILE A 17 -30.94 -11.10 -27.88
C ILE A 17 -30.30 -9.70 -27.96
N LEU A 18 -30.93 -8.77 -28.69
CA LEU A 18 -30.42 -7.40 -28.83
C LEU A 18 -30.42 -6.64 -27.49
N LYS A 19 -31.40 -6.91 -26.63
CA LYS A 19 -31.48 -6.33 -25.28
C LYS A 19 -30.36 -6.86 -24.38
N SER A 20 -30.07 -8.16 -24.45
CA SER A 20 -28.95 -8.80 -23.73
C SER A 20 -27.58 -8.30 -24.21
N LEU A 21 -27.41 -8.08 -25.52
CA LEU A 21 -26.15 -7.54 -26.06
C LEU A 21 -25.91 -6.08 -25.62
N LYS A 22 -26.96 -5.26 -25.57
CA LYS A 22 -26.87 -3.87 -25.08
C LYS A 22 -26.58 -3.77 -23.57
N SER A 23 -27.02 -4.74 -22.76
CA SER A 23 -26.75 -4.75 -21.32
C SER A 23 -25.32 -5.20 -20.95
N ASN A 24 -24.54 -5.70 -21.91
CA ASN A 24 -23.17 -6.19 -21.70
C ASN A 24 -22.12 -5.27 -22.35
N ASP A 25 -22.42 -3.98 -22.55
CA ASP A 25 -21.51 -2.98 -23.16
C ASP A 25 -20.91 -3.39 -24.51
N VAL A 26 -21.63 -4.18 -25.30
CA VAL A 26 -21.21 -4.53 -26.66
C VAL A 26 -21.32 -3.27 -27.56
N PRO A 27 -20.23 -2.84 -28.22
CA PRO A 27 -20.23 -1.71 -29.15
C PRO A 27 -21.41 -1.70 -30.11
N VAL A 28 -22.04 -0.53 -30.24
CA VAL A 28 -23.27 -0.30 -31.02
C VAL A 28 -23.15 -0.81 -32.46
N THR A 29 -21.96 -0.71 -33.05
CA THR A 29 -21.65 -1.19 -34.40
C THR A 29 -21.77 -2.71 -34.57
N ALA A 30 -21.43 -3.50 -33.54
CA ALA A 30 -21.58 -4.95 -33.57
C ALA A 30 -23.06 -5.36 -33.46
N VAL A 31 -23.83 -4.64 -32.64
CA VAL A 31 -25.28 -4.84 -32.49
C VAL A 31 -26.02 -4.55 -33.81
N GLU A 32 -25.63 -3.49 -34.53
CA GLU A 32 -26.21 -3.13 -35.83
C GLU A 32 -25.87 -4.13 -36.94
N CYS A 33 -24.64 -4.65 -36.97
CA CYS A 33 -24.23 -5.69 -37.92
C CYS A 33 -25.02 -7.00 -37.73
N ILE A 34 -25.26 -7.42 -36.48
CA ILE A 34 -26.05 -8.61 -36.16
C ILE A 34 -27.52 -8.39 -36.55
N ARG A 35 -28.08 -7.20 -36.27
CA ARG A 35 -29.46 -6.84 -36.64
C ARG A 35 -29.68 -6.90 -38.15
N ASN A 36 -28.80 -6.29 -38.95
CA ASN A 36 -28.87 -6.32 -40.41
C ASN A 36 -28.74 -7.72 -41.01
N ALA A 37 -28.04 -8.62 -40.32
CA ALA A 37 -27.86 -10.00 -40.76
C ALA A 37 -29.09 -10.87 -40.44
N LEU A 38 -29.76 -10.63 -39.29
CA LEU A 38 -30.99 -11.31 -38.88
C LEU A 38 -32.21 -10.92 -39.75
N ASP A 39 -32.28 -9.67 -40.20
CA ASP A 39 -33.39 -9.16 -41.02
C ASP A 39 -33.38 -9.72 -42.46
N ASN A 40 -32.23 -10.15 -42.98
CA ASN A 40 -32.07 -10.55 -44.39
C ASN A 40 -32.28 -12.05 -44.68
N ASN A 41 -32.68 -12.88 -43.71
CA ASN A 41 -32.96 -14.32 -43.90
C ASN A 41 -31.83 -15.16 -44.58
N GLN A 42 -30.63 -14.62 -44.76
CA GLN A 42 -29.51 -15.32 -45.39
C GLN A 42 -28.67 -16.07 -44.35
N ILE A 43 -28.94 -17.38 -44.30
CA ILE A 43 -28.01 -18.49 -44.04
C ILE A 43 -27.10 -18.32 -42.82
N LYS A 44 -27.43 -19.10 -41.79
CA LYS A 44 -26.69 -19.42 -40.55
C LYS A 44 -25.15 -19.29 -40.68
N SER A 45 -24.52 -19.80 -41.73
CA SER A 45 -23.05 -19.78 -41.90
C SER A 45 -22.43 -18.40 -42.16
N LYS A 46 -23.09 -17.49 -42.89
CA LYS A 46 -22.60 -16.12 -43.11
C LYS A 46 -22.71 -15.25 -41.86
N ILE A 47 -23.72 -15.54 -41.03
CA ILE A 47 -23.91 -14.88 -39.74
C ILE A 47 -22.83 -15.36 -38.76
N LEU A 48 -22.63 -16.68 -38.67
CA LEU A 48 -21.57 -17.28 -37.86
C LEU A 48 -20.18 -16.74 -38.24
N SER A 49 -19.83 -16.68 -39.52
CA SER A 49 -18.51 -16.17 -39.92
C SER A 49 -18.31 -14.70 -39.54
N LYS A 50 -19.33 -13.86 -39.69
CA LYS A 50 -19.23 -12.45 -39.29
C LYS A 50 -19.15 -12.28 -37.77
N CYS A 51 -19.87 -13.12 -37.02
CA CYS A 51 -19.73 -13.14 -35.56
C CYS A 51 -18.33 -13.60 -35.14
N ASP A 52 -17.78 -14.61 -35.82
CA ASP A 52 -16.42 -15.11 -35.57
C ASP A 52 -15.37 -14.03 -35.92
N ASP A 53 -15.53 -13.30 -37.02
CA ASP A 53 -14.66 -12.17 -37.40
C ASP A 53 -14.68 -11.06 -36.33
N ILE A 54 -15.87 -10.76 -35.80
CA ILE A 54 -16.04 -9.77 -34.73
C ILE A 54 -15.38 -10.27 -33.43
N LEU A 55 -15.65 -11.50 -33.01
CA LEU A 55 -15.04 -12.10 -31.82
C LEU A 55 -13.51 -12.19 -31.94
N TYR A 56 -13.01 -12.50 -33.13
CA TYR A 56 -11.58 -12.48 -33.44
C TYR A 56 -11.00 -11.07 -33.32
N SER A 57 -11.72 -10.05 -33.81
CA SER A 57 -11.31 -8.65 -33.64
C SER A 57 -11.29 -8.21 -32.16
N TYR A 58 -12.20 -8.71 -31.31
CA TYR A 58 -12.13 -8.52 -29.85
C TYR A 58 -10.95 -9.23 -29.21
N GLY A 59 -10.61 -10.44 -29.67
CA GLY A 59 -9.38 -11.12 -29.25
C GLY A 59 -8.11 -10.35 -29.61
N ILE A 60 -8.12 -9.65 -30.76
CA ILE A 60 -7.00 -8.79 -31.17
C ILE A 60 -6.89 -7.52 -30.32
N ILE A 61 -8.00 -6.95 -29.85
CA ILE A 61 -7.99 -5.73 -29.04
C ILE A 61 -7.10 -5.88 -27.80
N PHE A 62 -6.98 -7.08 -27.22
CA PHE A 62 -6.09 -7.32 -26.07
C PHE A 62 -4.84 -8.14 -26.42
N SER A 63 -4.57 -8.42 -27.69
CA SER A 63 -3.38 -9.18 -28.13
C SER A 63 -2.04 -8.50 -27.80
N PHE A 64 -2.05 -7.19 -27.57
CA PHE A 64 -0.88 -6.44 -27.13
C PHE A 64 -0.65 -6.48 -25.61
N VAL A 65 -1.58 -7.07 -24.83
CA VAL A 65 -1.50 -7.28 -23.37
C VAL A 65 -1.86 -8.73 -22.98
N ASP A 66 -1.75 -9.65 -23.92
CA ASP A 66 -2.07 -11.08 -23.75
C ASP A 66 -1.12 -11.80 -22.78
N LEU A 67 0.07 -11.23 -22.54
CA LEU A 67 1.10 -11.75 -21.65
C LEU A 67 1.41 -10.72 -20.58
N GLU A 68 1.66 -11.21 -19.37
CA GLU A 68 1.89 -10.37 -18.18
C GLU A 68 3.05 -9.37 -18.37
N TYR A 69 4.16 -9.79 -18.99
CA TYR A 69 5.27 -8.86 -19.25
C TYR A 69 4.86 -7.70 -20.19
N LYS A 70 3.95 -7.94 -21.15
CA LYS A 70 3.45 -6.88 -22.03
C LYS A 70 2.55 -5.89 -21.29
N ILE A 71 1.80 -6.38 -20.30
CA ILE A 71 1.04 -5.51 -19.38
C ILE A 71 2.02 -4.61 -18.62
N PHE A 72 3.08 -5.16 -18.04
CA PHE A 72 4.08 -4.37 -17.33
C PHE A 72 4.82 -3.39 -18.25
N ASP A 73 5.17 -3.79 -19.47
CA ASP A 73 5.80 -2.91 -20.46
C ASP A 73 4.87 -1.74 -20.84
N LEU A 74 3.57 -2.01 -21.00
CA LEU A 74 2.56 -0.98 -21.22
C LEU A 74 2.47 -0.03 -20.03
N LEU A 75 2.39 -0.56 -18.80
CA LEU A 75 2.31 0.24 -17.58
C LEU A 75 3.55 1.13 -17.38
N LYS A 76 4.74 0.61 -17.67
CA LYS A 76 6.00 1.37 -17.68
C LYS A 76 5.96 2.50 -18.72
N ALA A 77 5.46 2.22 -19.93
CA ALA A 77 5.35 3.21 -21.00
C ALA A 77 4.38 4.36 -20.65
N TYR A 78 3.30 4.08 -19.90
CA TYR A 78 2.34 5.08 -19.42
C TYR A 78 2.82 5.90 -18.21
N LYS A 79 4.08 5.74 -17.76
CA LYS A 79 4.72 6.50 -16.66
C LYS A 79 4.03 6.40 -15.29
N GLY A 80 3.18 5.40 -15.08
CA GLY A 80 2.45 5.19 -13.81
C GLY A 80 2.95 4.00 -12.98
N PHE A 81 3.90 3.21 -13.49
CA PHE A 81 4.40 2.02 -12.82
C PHE A 81 5.92 2.12 -12.61
N TYR A 82 6.32 1.93 -11.35
CA TYR A 82 7.71 1.85 -10.93
C TYR A 82 8.01 0.44 -10.45
N GLU A 83 9.05 -0.17 -11.00
CA GLU A 83 9.52 -1.46 -10.50
C GLU A 83 10.12 -1.30 -9.11
N ALA A 84 9.97 -2.35 -8.30
CA ALA A 84 10.68 -2.44 -7.04
C ALA A 84 12.19 -2.45 -7.30
N GLU A 85 12.90 -1.63 -6.54
CA GLU A 85 14.34 -1.54 -6.56
C GLU A 85 14.92 -2.46 -5.48
N LYS A 86 16.09 -3.05 -5.74
CA LYS A 86 16.78 -3.93 -4.78
C LYS A 86 17.64 -3.08 -3.83
N ILE A 87 17.55 -3.35 -2.53
CA ILE A 87 18.46 -2.81 -1.51
C ILE A 87 19.32 -3.95 -1.00
N ASP A 88 20.64 -3.80 -1.10
CA ASP A 88 21.59 -4.71 -0.48
C ASP A 88 21.90 -4.24 0.96
N PHE A 89 21.78 -5.14 1.93
CA PHE A 89 22.15 -4.91 3.32
C PHE A 89 23.59 -5.35 3.58
N ALA A 90 24.24 -4.71 4.55
CA ALA A 90 25.60 -5.06 4.94
C ALA A 90 25.69 -6.55 5.33
N THR A 91 26.53 -7.30 4.62
CA THR A 91 26.75 -8.72 4.87
C THR A 91 27.46 -8.91 6.21
N LYS A 92 26.86 -9.62 7.17
CA LYS A 92 27.64 -10.23 8.26
C LYS A 92 28.18 -11.58 7.79
N LEU A 93 29.48 -11.78 7.95
CA LEU A 93 30.12 -13.07 7.70
C LEU A 93 29.68 -14.05 8.80
N GLU A 94 29.10 -15.20 8.41
CA GLU A 94 28.76 -16.27 9.35
C GLU A 94 29.81 -17.37 9.29
N THR A 95 30.31 -17.78 10.46
CA THR A 95 31.15 -18.97 10.62
C THR A 95 30.23 -20.19 10.71
N ILE A 96 30.17 -21.02 9.66
CA ILE A 96 29.51 -22.31 9.74
C ILE A 96 30.54 -23.33 10.26
N SER A 97 30.18 -24.06 11.32
CA SER A 97 30.98 -25.15 11.88
C SER A 97 30.94 -26.38 10.96
N ASP A 98 31.58 -26.30 9.80
CA ASP A 98 32.04 -27.46 9.03
C ASP A 98 33.19 -27.02 8.10
N GLY A 99 34.38 -26.85 8.68
CA GLY A 99 35.63 -26.60 7.97
C GLY A 99 35.74 -25.25 7.24
N ASP A 100 36.17 -24.20 7.96
CA ASP A 100 36.86 -22.99 7.46
C ASP A 100 36.46 -22.43 6.07
N LYS A 101 35.17 -22.40 5.75
CA LYS A 101 34.65 -21.68 4.57
C LYS A 101 33.58 -20.68 4.99
N LEU A 102 33.97 -19.41 5.03
CA LEU A 102 33.06 -18.28 5.12
C LEU A 102 32.42 -18.07 3.75
N ASN A 103 31.13 -18.39 3.61
CA ASN A 103 30.38 -18.01 2.42
C ASN A 103 29.54 -16.75 2.76
N PRO A 104 29.71 -15.64 2.04
CA PRO A 104 28.81 -14.50 2.20
C PRO A 104 27.40 -14.94 1.82
N THR A 105 26.43 -14.67 2.70
CA THR A 105 25.02 -14.85 2.38
C THR A 105 24.48 -13.49 1.95
N ASP A 106 24.09 -13.37 0.68
CA ASP A 106 23.47 -12.14 0.17
C ASP A 106 22.23 -11.81 1.01
N SER A 107 22.23 -10.62 1.58
CA SER A 107 21.14 -10.09 2.39
C SER A 107 20.58 -8.88 1.67
N PHE A 108 19.33 -8.97 1.21
CA PHE A 108 18.71 -7.90 0.44
C PHE A 108 17.21 -7.80 0.71
N GLY A 109 16.66 -6.65 0.37
CA GLY A 109 15.23 -6.36 0.38
C GLY A 109 14.81 -5.70 -0.92
N TRP A 110 13.50 -5.51 -1.07
CA TRP A 110 12.88 -4.81 -2.18
C TRP A 110 12.13 -3.61 -1.66
N TYR A 111 12.18 -2.50 -2.39
CA TYR A 111 11.44 -1.30 -2.03
C TYR A 111 10.89 -0.61 -3.26
N VAL A 112 9.87 0.23 -3.06
CA VAL A 112 9.38 1.14 -4.09
C VAL A 112 9.56 2.56 -3.56
N PRO A 113 10.28 3.44 -4.27
CA PRO A 113 10.54 4.80 -3.77
C PRO A 113 9.24 5.55 -3.47
N LEU A 114 9.08 5.97 -2.22
CA LEU A 114 7.90 6.70 -1.73
C LEU A 114 7.70 8.01 -2.48
N GLU A 115 8.78 8.71 -2.80
CA GLU A 115 8.74 9.95 -3.59
C GLU A 115 7.98 9.73 -4.91
N LYS A 116 8.36 8.69 -5.66
CA LYS A 116 7.78 8.37 -6.97
C LYS A 116 6.31 7.96 -6.82
N THR A 117 6.03 7.07 -5.87
CA THR A 117 4.67 6.56 -5.61
C THR A 117 3.71 7.67 -5.20
N ILE A 118 4.09 8.50 -4.22
CA ILE A 118 3.24 9.58 -3.72
C ILE A 118 3.06 10.65 -4.81
N LYS A 119 4.13 11.00 -5.55
CA LYS A 119 4.01 11.96 -6.66
C LYS A 119 2.98 11.48 -7.68
N SER A 120 3.10 10.24 -8.17
CA SER A 120 2.16 9.68 -9.13
C SER A 120 0.74 9.62 -8.57
N PHE A 121 0.58 9.27 -7.29
CA PHE A 121 -0.73 9.24 -6.64
C PHE A 121 -1.38 10.62 -6.56
N LEU A 122 -0.63 11.64 -6.14
CA LEU A 122 -1.14 13.02 -6.03
C LEU A 122 -1.44 13.64 -7.40
N GLU A 123 -0.72 13.25 -8.45
CA GLU A 123 -0.93 13.70 -9.83
C GLU A 123 -2.06 12.92 -10.55
N ILE A 124 -2.73 11.96 -9.90
CA ILE A 124 -3.98 11.37 -10.43
C ILE A 124 -5.02 12.49 -10.57
N THR A 125 -5.73 12.50 -11.71
CA THR A 125 -6.77 13.48 -12.01
C THR A 125 -7.74 13.66 -10.84
N ASN A 126 -7.89 14.89 -10.35
CA ASN A 126 -8.73 15.30 -9.22
C ASN A 126 -8.35 14.72 -7.84
N MET A 127 -7.26 13.95 -7.70
CA MET A 127 -6.86 13.40 -6.40
C MET A 127 -6.42 14.51 -5.45
N PHE A 128 -5.51 15.38 -5.89
CA PHE A 128 -5.04 16.48 -5.07
C PHE A 128 -6.15 17.47 -4.71
N ASP A 129 -7.04 17.80 -5.66
CA ASP A 129 -8.25 18.60 -5.40
C ASP A 129 -9.12 17.98 -4.30
N SER A 130 -9.36 16.67 -4.38
CA SER A 130 -10.17 15.95 -3.40
C SER A 130 -9.55 16.02 -2.00
N ILE A 131 -8.22 15.91 -1.91
CA ILE A 131 -7.48 16.05 -0.65
C ILE A 131 -7.59 17.48 -0.12
N LEU A 132 -7.34 18.52 -0.94
CA LEU A 132 -7.40 19.92 -0.50
C LEU A 132 -8.81 20.35 -0.07
N ASN A 133 -9.84 19.87 -0.77
CA ASN A 133 -11.24 20.11 -0.42
C ASN A 133 -11.55 19.49 0.95
N TYR A 134 -11.17 18.23 1.16
CA TYR A 134 -11.38 17.56 2.45
C TYR A 134 -10.59 18.22 3.59
N ILE A 135 -9.35 18.65 3.36
CA ILE A 135 -8.59 19.43 4.35
C ILE A 135 -9.32 20.73 4.71
N SER A 136 -9.92 21.40 3.73
CA SER A 136 -10.71 22.61 3.96
C SER A 136 -11.96 22.34 4.79
N GLU A 137 -12.67 21.24 4.52
CA GLU A 137 -13.81 20.78 5.32
C GLU A 137 -13.40 20.49 6.77
N LEU A 138 -12.29 19.78 6.98
CA LEU A 138 -11.75 19.47 8.31
C LEU A 138 -11.42 20.72 9.14
N ARG A 139 -10.97 21.79 8.48
CA ARG A 139 -10.66 23.08 9.15
C ARG A 139 -11.92 23.83 9.59
N LEU A 140 -13.02 23.66 8.86
CA LEU A 140 -14.31 24.29 9.17
C LEU A 140 -15.08 23.51 10.26
N GLU A 141 -14.85 22.20 10.37
CA GLU A 141 -15.46 21.36 11.39
C GLU A 141 -14.88 21.63 12.78
N ASN A 142 -15.76 22.02 13.71
CA ASN A 142 -15.42 22.40 15.07
C ASN A 142 -16.19 21.60 16.15
N ASN A 143 -17.17 20.78 15.75
CA ASN A 143 -18.03 20.03 16.66
C ASN A 143 -17.38 18.72 17.11
N PHE A 144 -16.63 18.06 16.23
CA PHE A 144 -15.95 16.80 16.53
C PHE A 144 -14.62 16.67 15.79
N ILE A 145 -13.76 15.81 16.32
CA ILE A 145 -12.47 15.45 15.71
C ILE A 145 -12.68 14.15 14.94
N SER A 146 -12.51 14.21 13.62
CA SER A 146 -12.57 13.06 12.71
C SER A 146 -11.23 12.74 12.04
N ASN A 147 -10.27 13.66 12.13
CA ASN A 147 -8.97 13.50 11.49
C ASN A 147 -7.82 14.03 12.35
N VAL A 148 -6.62 13.49 12.14
CA VAL A 148 -5.39 13.89 12.83
C VAL A 148 -5.06 15.38 12.66
N MET A 149 -5.43 15.98 11.52
CA MET A 149 -5.18 17.39 11.26
C MET A 149 -5.94 18.32 12.22
N GLN A 150 -7.05 17.84 12.81
CA GLN A 150 -7.80 18.61 13.80
C GLN A 150 -7.25 18.45 15.22
N ALA A 151 -6.35 17.48 15.44
CA ALA A 151 -5.80 17.17 16.76
C ALA A 151 -4.91 18.30 17.29
N LYS A 152 -4.87 18.44 18.62
CA LYS A 152 -4.07 19.47 19.31
C LYS A 152 -2.59 19.42 18.92
N PHE A 153 -2.04 18.22 18.73
CA PHE A 153 -0.66 18.02 18.28
C PHE A 153 -0.41 18.67 16.91
N TRP A 154 -1.27 18.40 15.93
CA TRP A 154 -1.11 18.93 14.57
C TRP A 154 -1.18 20.46 14.55
N LYS A 155 -2.17 21.02 15.24
CA LYS A 155 -2.36 22.47 15.38
C LYS A 155 -1.18 23.15 16.08
N LYS A 156 -0.55 22.48 17.05
CA LYS A 156 0.58 23.03 17.81
C LYS A 156 1.91 22.97 17.06
N PHE A 157 2.18 21.90 16.32
CA PHE A 157 3.52 21.63 15.79
C PHE A 157 3.64 21.72 14.27
N VAL A 158 2.54 21.61 13.53
CA VAL A 158 2.57 21.56 12.06
C VAL A 158 1.95 22.81 11.44
N GLU A 159 0.75 23.21 11.87
CA GLU A 159 0.07 24.41 11.32
C GLU A 159 0.91 25.70 11.39
N PRO A 160 1.67 25.99 12.47
CA PRO A 160 2.46 27.22 12.55
C PRO A 160 3.59 27.34 11.52
N LEU A 161 3.96 26.26 10.85
CA LEU A 161 5.00 26.25 9.82
C LEU A 161 4.56 26.99 8.56
N ASN A 162 3.25 27.13 8.33
CA ASN A 162 2.68 27.80 7.16
C ASN A 162 3.19 27.23 5.82
N GLU A 163 3.44 25.92 5.78
CA GLU A 163 3.80 25.14 4.60
C GLU A 163 2.69 24.14 4.26
N LEU A 164 2.62 23.69 3.01
CA LEU A 164 1.72 22.61 2.61
C LEU A 164 2.29 21.26 3.06
N ILE A 165 1.89 20.85 4.27
CA ILE A 165 2.33 19.61 4.90
C ILE A 165 1.15 18.64 5.02
N LEU A 166 1.30 17.43 4.51
CA LEU A 166 0.30 16.36 4.63
C LEU A 166 0.71 15.34 5.71
N PRO A 167 -0.24 14.84 6.54
CA PRO A 167 0.04 13.78 7.49
C PRO A 167 0.33 12.46 6.77
N PHE A 168 1.27 11.70 7.31
CA PHE A 168 1.76 10.45 6.74
C PHE A 168 1.80 9.36 7.82
N TYR A 169 1.41 8.15 7.45
CA TYR A 169 1.45 6.98 8.32
C TYR A 169 2.32 5.89 7.70
N VAL A 170 3.02 5.15 8.56
CA VAL A 170 3.75 3.94 8.18
C VAL A 170 3.13 2.77 8.91
N TYR A 171 2.93 1.65 8.21
CA TYR A 171 2.50 0.39 8.79
C TYR A 171 3.59 -0.66 8.60
N HIS A 172 3.85 -1.47 9.62
CA HIS A 172 4.79 -2.58 9.54
C HIS A 172 4.25 -3.83 10.24
N ASP A 173 4.38 -4.98 9.58
CA ASP A 173 3.99 -6.29 10.10
C ASP A 173 4.73 -7.43 9.37
N ASP A 174 4.82 -8.59 10.00
CA ASP A 174 5.42 -9.80 9.42
C ASP A 174 4.36 -10.62 8.67
N LEU A 175 4.61 -10.88 7.38
CA LEU A 175 3.82 -11.76 6.54
C LEU A 175 4.46 -13.17 6.46
N GLU A 176 3.75 -14.20 6.93
CA GLU A 176 4.12 -15.61 6.70
C GLU A 176 3.48 -16.11 5.40
N VAL A 177 4.31 -16.38 4.39
CA VAL A 177 3.85 -16.90 3.08
C VAL A 177 3.81 -18.44 3.08
N GLY A 178 4.38 -19.09 4.10
CA GLY A 178 4.37 -20.53 4.29
C GLY A 178 3.15 -21.07 5.04
N ASN A 179 3.20 -22.35 5.41
CA ASN A 179 2.24 -22.92 6.33
C ASN A 179 2.52 -22.42 7.75
N ALA A 180 1.77 -21.41 8.19
CA ALA A 180 1.88 -20.80 9.51
C ALA A 180 1.63 -21.75 10.70
N LEU A 181 1.09 -22.95 10.47
CA LEU A 181 0.81 -23.96 11.50
C LEU A 181 1.64 -25.24 11.35
N GLY A 182 2.47 -25.31 10.32
CA GLY A 182 3.28 -26.48 10.03
C GLY A 182 4.58 -26.54 10.84
N PRO A 183 5.33 -27.66 10.78
CA PRO A 183 6.64 -27.80 11.42
C PRO A 183 7.70 -26.80 10.90
N HIS A 184 7.42 -26.13 9.78
CA HIS A 184 8.25 -25.08 9.18
C HIS A 184 7.63 -23.68 9.32
N ALA A 185 6.63 -23.50 10.19
CA ALA A 185 6.10 -22.17 10.50
C ALA A 185 7.23 -21.25 10.96
N GLY A 186 7.28 -20.01 10.45
CA GLY A 186 8.32 -19.04 10.76
C GLY A 186 9.51 -19.02 9.81
N THR A 187 9.60 -19.95 8.84
CA THR A 187 10.73 -19.97 7.89
C THR A 187 10.55 -19.04 6.69
N ASN A 188 9.32 -18.78 6.26
CA ASN A 188 9.02 -17.93 5.10
C ASN A 188 8.30 -16.65 5.54
N LYS A 189 8.89 -15.98 6.54
CA LYS A 189 8.43 -14.68 7.03
C LYS A 189 9.10 -13.54 6.30
N PHE A 190 8.30 -12.54 5.99
CA PHE A 190 8.74 -11.30 5.40
C PHE A 190 8.28 -10.11 6.23
N GLY A 191 9.18 -9.20 6.53
CA GLY A 191 8.83 -7.89 7.08
C GLY A 191 8.23 -7.05 5.96
N CYS A 192 6.96 -6.69 6.08
CA CYS A 192 6.25 -5.88 5.10
C CYS A 192 6.01 -4.49 5.67
N THR A 193 6.42 -3.46 4.93
CA THR A 193 6.16 -2.06 5.29
C THR A 193 5.31 -1.39 4.23
N TYR A 194 4.27 -0.72 4.68
CA TYR A 194 3.35 0.06 3.88
C TYR A 194 3.26 1.50 4.40
N ALA A 195 2.67 2.38 3.61
CA ALA A 195 2.40 3.76 3.98
C ALA A 195 1.04 4.23 3.48
N SER A 196 0.53 5.29 4.09
CA SER A 196 -0.69 5.95 3.64
C SER A 196 -0.71 7.43 4.03
N LEU A 197 -1.55 8.20 3.36
CA LEU A 197 -1.78 9.62 3.69
C LEU A 197 -2.89 9.73 4.75
N GLY A 198 -2.61 10.45 5.82
CA GLY A 198 -3.54 10.65 6.94
C GLY A 198 -4.64 11.67 6.68
N CYS A 199 -4.69 12.27 5.49
CA CYS A 199 -5.63 13.32 5.09
C CYS A 199 -6.42 12.95 3.84
N LEU A 200 -6.56 11.65 3.54
CA LEU A 200 -7.42 11.22 2.45
C LEU A 200 -8.90 11.35 2.86
N PRO A 201 -9.78 11.78 1.93
CA PRO A 201 -11.23 11.66 2.13
C PRO A 201 -11.60 10.22 2.50
N PRO A 202 -12.55 9.97 3.43
CA PRO A 202 -12.84 8.64 3.93
C PRO A 202 -13.14 7.59 2.85
N ILE A 203 -13.81 7.99 1.76
CA ILE A 203 -14.12 7.12 0.63
C ILE A 203 -12.86 6.61 -0.08
N ILE A 204 -11.83 7.46 -0.20
CA ILE A 204 -10.54 7.11 -0.80
C ILE A 204 -9.70 6.33 0.20
N ALA A 205 -9.64 6.80 1.46
CA ALA A 205 -8.88 6.15 2.53
C ALA A 205 -9.27 4.69 2.78
N SER A 206 -10.53 4.32 2.51
CA SER A 206 -11.04 2.95 2.64
C SER A 206 -10.63 1.99 1.51
N GLN A 207 -10.00 2.48 0.46
CA GLN A 207 -9.60 1.67 -0.70
C GLN A 207 -8.20 1.10 -0.51
N LEU A 208 -7.98 -0.13 -0.99
CA LEU A 208 -6.65 -0.76 -0.97
C LEU A 208 -5.63 0.03 -1.81
N ASP A 209 -6.08 0.70 -2.87
CA ASP A 209 -5.24 1.53 -3.74
C ASP A 209 -4.66 2.76 -3.04
N SER A 210 -5.15 3.08 -1.83
CA SER A 210 -4.65 4.15 -0.97
C SER A 210 -3.55 3.69 0.01
N ILE A 211 -3.15 2.42 -0.08
CA ILE A 211 -2.06 1.83 0.70
C ILE A 211 -0.86 1.67 -0.22
N PHE A 212 0.21 2.40 0.10
CA PHE A 212 1.44 2.39 -0.67
C PHE A 212 2.36 1.31 -0.13
N PHE A 213 2.77 0.37 -0.99
CA PHE A 213 3.86 -0.53 -0.65
C PHE A 213 5.17 0.26 -0.57
N VAL A 214 5.95 0.02 0.48
CA VAL A 214 7.22 0.72 0.69
C VAL A 214 8.38 -0.24 0.61
N PHE A 215 8.34 -1.30 1.42
CA PHE A 215 9.52 -2.12 1.65
C PHE A 215 9.17 -3.55 2.06
N LEU A 216 9.99 -4.51 1.60
CA LEU A 216 9.88 -5.93 1.87
C LEU A 216 11.27 -6.54 2.07
N ASP A 217 11.47 -7.21 3.19
CA ASP A 217 12.66 -8.01 3.48
C ASP A 217 12.28 -9.37 4.07
N ARG A 218 13.20 -10.33 4.05
CA ARG A 218 13.00 -11.58 4.80
C ARG A 218 13.26 -11.29 6.27
N SER A 219 12.34 -11.65 7.16
CA SER A 219 12.48 -11.38 8.60
C SER A 219 13.72 -12.06 9.22
N GLU A 220 14.26 -13.11 8.58
CA GLU A 220 15.55 -13.70 8.96
C GLU A 220 16.75 -12.76 8.72
N VAL A 221 16.69 -11.94 7.67
CA VAL A 221 17.74 -10.97 7.35
C VAL A 221 17.79 -9.89 8.44
N ALA A 222 16.64 -9.39 8.89
CA ALA A 222 16.56 -8.43 9.99
C ALA A 222 17.29 -8.90 11.26
N LYS A 223 17.16 -10.19 11.61
CA LYS A 223 17.88 -10.79 12.76
C LYS A 223 19.40 -10.79 12.59
N LYS A 224 19.89 -10.88 11.35
CA LYS A 224 21.33 -10.93 11.03
C LYS A 224 21.93 -9.54 10.98
N VAL A 225 21.35 -8.64 10.19
CA VAL A 225 21.92 -7.32 9.91
C VAL A 225 21.56 -6.27 10.96
N GLY A 226 20.44 -6.46 11.68
CA GLY A 226 19.93 -5.56 12.70
C GLY A 226 18.94 -4.53 12.14
N ASN A 227 18.02 -4.09 13.00
CA ASN A 227 16.87 -3.26 12.59
C ASN A 227 17.27 -1.93 11.96
N TYR A 228 18.36 -1.30 12.44
CA TYR A 228 18.82 -0.05 11.85
C TYR A 228 19.16 -0.21 10.36
N GLU A 229 19.92 -1.25 9.99
CA GLU A 229 20.30 -1.45 8.59
C GLU A 229 19.10 -1.75 7.68
N ILE A 230 18.09 -2.45 8.21
CA ILE A 230 16.81 -2.70 7.51
C ILE A 230 16.06 -1.40 7.24
N PHE A 231 15.83 -0.59 8.28
CA PHE A 231 14.96 0.59 8.18
C PHE A 231 15.68 1.88 7.80
N LYS A 232 17.02 1.89 7.70
CA LYS A 232 17.80 3.08 7.33
C LYS A 232 17.33 3.71 6.03
N HIS A 233 16.97 2.89 5.04
CA HIS A 233 16.45 3.40 3.77
C HIS A 233 15.13 4.15 3.98
N LEU A 234 14.16 3.52 4.66
CA LEU A 234 12.89 4.14 5.02
C LEU A 234 13.09 5.44 5.81
N ILE A 235 13.98 5.45 6.79
CA ILE A 235 14.29 6.65 7.59
C ILE A 235 14.77 7.80 6.69
N ASN A 236 15.62 7.50 5.71
CA ASN A 236 16.09 8.51 4.75
C ASN A 236 14.96 9.03 3.87
N GLU A 237 14.07 8.17 3.39
CA GLU A 237 12.89 8.60 2.61
C GLU A 237 11.96 9.48 3.45
N LEU A 238 11.67 9.09 4.70
CA LEU A 238 10.83 9.88 5.61
C LEU A 238 11.45 11.25 5.90
N ASN A 239 12.77 11.30 6.11
CA ASN A 239 13.49 12.56 6.28
C ASN A 239 13.47 13.42 5.00
N PHE A 240 13.57 12.81 3.82
CA PHE A 240 13.44 13.52 2.55
C PHE A 240 12.03 14.12 2.40
N LEU A 241 10.98 13.33 2.63
CA LEU A 241 9.59 13.78 2.55
C LEU A 241 9.28 14.92 3.52
N ARG A 242 9.93 14.92 4.69
CA ARG A 242 9.77 15.96 5.70
C ARG A 242 10.55 17.25 5.39
N ASN A 243 11.83 17.12 5.07
CA ASN A 243 12.74 18.27 4.98
C ASN A 243 12.75 18.88 3.58
N THR A 244 12.69 18.04 2.54
CA THR A 244 12.73 18.45 1.14
C THR A 244 11.32 18.52 0.55
N GLY A 245 10.53 17.46 0.70
CA GLY A 245 9.20 17.33 0.09
C GLY A 245 9.24 16.90 -1.38
N ILE A 246 8.05 16.83 -1.98
CA ILE A 246 7.82 16.41 -3.37
C ILE A 246 7.26 17.59 -4.15
N VAL A 247 7.80 17.85 -5.35
CA VAL A 247 7.22 18.80 -6.29
C VAL A 247 6.22 18.05 -7.19
N ILE A 248 4.95 18.44 -7.16
CA ILE A 248 3.90 17.89 -8.03
C ILE A 248 3.47 18.89 -9.09
N ASN A 249 3.04 18.41 -10.26
CA ASN A 249 2.38 19.22 -11.27
C ASN A 249 0.88 19.25 -10.99
N TYR A 250 0.37 20.43 -10.68
CA TYR A 250 -1.04 20.67 -10.41
C TYR A 250 -1.49 21.92 -11.15
N ASN A 251 -2.48 21.80 -12.02
CA ASN A 251 -3.01 22.90 -12.85
C ASN A 251 -1.92 23.64 -13.65
N SER A 252 -0.94 22.91 -14.19
CA SER A 252 0.24 23.47 -14.90
C SER A 252 1.20 24.28 -14.04
N GLU A 253 1.04 24.21 -12.71
CA GLU A 253 1.96 24.81 -11.75
C GLU A 253 2.70 23.73 -10.96
N ASN A 254 3.91 24.06 -10.51
CA ASN A 254 4.68 23.20 -9.64
C ASN A 254 4.41 23.57 -8.19
N ILE A 255 3.82 22.65 -7.43
CA ILE A 255 3.53 22.83 -6.01
C ILE A 255 4.46 21.95 -5.19
N LEU A 256 5.10 22.54 -4.18
CA LEU A 256 5.88 21.80 -3.19
C LEU A 256 4.98 21.29 -2.07
N VAL A 257 4.95 19.97 -1.89
CA VAL A 257 4.22 19.29 -0.82
C VAL A 257 5.21 18.60 0.10
N LYS A 258 5.16 18.90 1.40
CA LYS A 258 5.94 18.21 2.42
C LYS A 258 5.06 17.24 3.19
N PHE A 259 5.68 16.33 3.95
CA PHE A 259 4.96 15.32 4.70
C PHE A 259 5.45 15.27 6.15
N GLN A 260 4.54 14.97 7.06
CA GLN A 260 4.87 14.75 8.47
C GLN A 260 4.45 13.33 8.84
N LEU A 261 5.43 12.49 9.21
CA LEU A 261 5.13 11.21 9.85
C LEU A 261 4.41 11.49 11.16
N VAL A 262 3.21 10.95 11.32
CA VAL A 262 2.41 11.11 12.55
C VAL A 262 2.26 9.81 13.30
N GLN A 263 2.18 8.67 12.61
CA GLN A 263 1.99 7.37 13.23
C GLN A 263 2.82 6.29 12.56
N ILE A 264 3.35 5.39 13.38
CA ILE A 264 3.84 4.09 12.98
C ILE A 264 2.85 3.08 13.57
N VAL A 265 2.30 2.23 12.72
CA VAL A 265 1.19 1.31 13.00
C VAL A 265 1.69 -0.12 12.80
N GLY A 266 1.21 -1.04 13.62
CA GLY A 266 1.56 -2.45 13.57
C GLY A 266 1.01 -3.15 14.79
N ASP A 267 1.18 -4.47 14.84
CA ASP A 267 0.93 -5.21 16.07
C ASP A 267 2.03 -4.90 17.12
N ASN A 268 1.86 -5.37 18.35
CA ASN A 268 2.82 -5.06 19.41
C ASN A 268 4.23 -5.60 19.10
N LEU A 269 4.30 -6.78 18.46
CA LEU A 269 5.57 -7.42 18.14
C LEU A 269 6.31 -6.67 17.03
N GLY A 270 5.63 -6.34 15.94
CA GLY A 270 6.13 -5.57 14.82
C GLY A 270 6.55 -4.17 15.24
N LEU A 271 5.75 -3.47 16.06
CA LEU A 271 6.12 -2.14 16.56
C LEU A 271 7.32 -2.18 17.51
N ASN A 272 7.36 -3.11 18.47
CA ASN A 272 8.53 -3.22 19.34
C ASN A 272 9.79 -3.55 18.52
N THR A 273 9.69 -4.48 17.57
CA THR A 273 10.81 -4.85 16.69
C THR A 273 11.27 -3.65 15.87
N MET A 274 10.37 -3.01 15.11
CA MET A 274 10.71 -1.88 14.23
C MET A 274 11.33 -0.71 14.99
N LEU A 275 10.84 -0.43 16.20
CA LEU A 275 11.33 0.68 17.05
C LEU A 275 12.54 0.29 17.92
N GLY A 276 12.99 -0.96 17.83
CA GLY A 276 14.18 -1.45 18.52
C GLY A 276 14.00 -1.71 20.01
N PHE A 277 12.79 -2.04 20.45
CA PHE A 277 12.48 -2.53 21.79
C PHE A 277 12.43 -4.06 21.83
N VAL A 278 12.42 -4.62 23.04
CA VAL A 278 12.24 -6.05 23.27
C VAL A 278 10.93 -6.58 22.67
N SER A 279 11.07 -7.67 21.93
CA SER A 279 9.97 -8.43 21.33
C SER A 279 9.42 -9.54 22.25
N SER A 280 10.01 -9.70 23.45
CA SER A 280 9.54 -10.64 24.48
C SER A 280 8.66 -9.92 25.50
N PHE A 281 7.39 -10.29 25.59
CA PHE A 281 6.43 -9.69 26.53
C PHE A 281 6.49 -10.30 27.94
N ASN A 282 7.41 -11.23 28.18
CA ASN A 282 7.70 -11.78 29.52
C ASN A 282 8.90 -11.08 30.20
N CYS A 283 9.43 -10.01 29.61
CA CYS A 283 10.52 -9.24 30.22
C CYS A 283 9.99 -8.19 31.21
N ASN A 284 10.85 -7.70 32.10
CA ASN A 284 10.44 -6.75 33.12
C ASN A 284 9.89 -5.45 32.52
N PHE A 285 10.47 -4.96 31.43
CA PHE A 285 10.12 -3.68 30.80
C PHE A 285 9.66 -3.89 29.35
N SER A 286 8.47 -4.46 29.15
CA SER A 286 7.99 -4.84 27.81
C SER A 286 7.26 -3.73 27.04
N CYS A 287 6.92 -2.63 27.72
CA CYS A 287 6.18 -1.53 27.13
C CYS A 287 7.09 -0.55 26.38
N ARG A 288 6.73 -0.23 25.13
CA ARG A 288 7.40 0.81 24.31
C ARG A 288 7.00 2.25 24.66
N ILE A 289 5.96 2.42 25.47
CA ILE A 289 5.39 3.74 25.83
C ILE A 289 5.90 4.20 27.19
N CYS A 290 6.08 3.27 28.14
CA CYS A 290 6.50 3.57 29.50
C CYS A 290 7.54 2.58 30.03
N GLU A 291 8.17 2.94 31.14
CA GLU A 291 9.19 2.19 31.88
C GLU A 291 8.60 1.38 33.04
N VAL A 292 7.27 1.20 33.07
CA VAL A 292 6.58 0.42 34.09
C VAL A 292 7.03 -1.05 34.01
N THR A 293 7.31 -1.62 35.18
CA THR A 293 7.69 -3.04 35.30
C THR A 293 6.49 -3.98 35.08
N SER A 294 6.77 -5.24 34.76
CA SER A 294 5.74 -6.28 34.65
C SER A 294 4.94 -6.44 35.94
N GLU A 295 5.61 -6.33 37.09
CA GLU A 295 4.96 -6.38 38.40
C GLU A 295 4.01 -5.20 38.59
N GLU A 296 4.49 -3.97 38.38
CA GLU A 296 3.67 -2.75 38.48
C GLU A 296 2.46 -2.79 37.54
N SER A 297 2.67 -3.21 36.29
CA SER A 297 1.61 -3.31 35.29
C SER A 297 0.45 -4.23 35.70
N SER A 298 0.70 -5.20 36.60
CA SER A 298 -0.33 -6.15 37.05
C SER A 298 -1.38 -5.54 37.99
N TYR A 299 -1.09 -4.40 38.61
CA TYR A 299 -1.99 -3.73 39.56
C TYR A 299 -2.26 -2.26 39.23
N MET A 300 -1.57 -1.66 38.26
CA MET A 300 -1.88 -0.32 37.79
C MET A 300 -3.26 -0.28 37.12
N ILE A 301 -4.04 0.75 37.49
CA ILE A 301 -5.38 1.01 36.95
C ILE A 301 -5.48 2.39 36.29
N VAL A 302 -4.43 3.19 36.39
CA VAL A 302 -4.30 4.53 35.81
C VAL A 302 -2.86 4.64 35.28
N GLU A 303 -2.71 5.36 34.17
CA GLU A 303 -1.41 5.66 33.58
C GLU A 303 -0.59 6.57 34.49
N ASP A 304 0.71 6.32 34.61
CA ASP A 304 1.65 7.21 35.29
C ASP A 304 2.51 7.92 34.25
N GLU A 305 2.19 9.18 33.98
CA GLU A 305 2.92 10.01 33.00
C GLU A 305 4.39 10.19 33.36
N SER A 306 4.77 10.05 34.64
CA SER A 306 6.18 10.14 35.06
C SER A 306 7.02 8.96 34.58
N GLN A 307 6.38 7.85 34.22
CA GLN A 307 7.02 6.65 33.70
C GLN A 307 7.05 6.62 32.17
N PHE A 308 6.52 7.64 31.48
CA PHE A 308 6.54 7.66 30.03
C PHE A 308 7.97 7.77 29.51
N ARG A 309 8.29 6.95 28.51
CA ARG A 309 9.60 6.98 27.86
C ARG A 309 9.77 8.32 27.16
N THR A 310 10.86 9.00 27.47
CA THR A 310 11.26 10.26 26.84
C THR A 310 12.40 10.00 25.85
N LYS A 311 12.74 11.02 25.06
CA LYS A 311 13.90 10.95 24.18
C LYS A 311 15.19 10.80 25.00
N GLU A 312 15.28 11.52 26.12
CA GLU A 312 16.42 11.54 27.01
C GLU A 312 16.63 10.17 27.66
N ASN A 313 15.56 9.55 28.19
CA ASN A 313 15.64 8.20 28.75
C ASN A 313 15.99 7.17 27.66
N TYR A 314 15.42 7.31 26.48
CA TYR A 314 15.72 6.43 25.35
C TYR A 314 17.21 6.47 24.95
N GLU A 315 17.85 7.65 24.99
CA GLU A 315 19.28 7.79 24.72
C GLU A 315 20.12 7.12 25.82
N LEU A 316 19.75 7.28 27.09
CA LEU A 316 20.40 6.59 28.21
C LEU A 316 20.25 5.06 28.11
N ASP A 317 19.08 4.57 27.71
CA ASP A 317 18.83 3.13 27.54
C ASP A 317 19.75 2.50 26.47
N ILE A 318 20.07 3.25 25.40
CA ILE A 318 21.04 2.81 24.38
C ILE A 318 22.43 2.65 24.99
N GLU A 319 22.83 3.60 25.84
CA GLU A 319 24.15 3.57 26.48
C GLU A 319 24.29 2.43 27.49
N ILE A 320 23.19 2.06 28.16
CA ILE A 320 23.16 0.92 29.10
C ILE A 320 23.28 -0.41 28.36
N ASP A 321 22.67 -0.55 27.18
CA ASP A 321 22.73 -1.75 26.32
C ASP A 321 22.39 -3.06 27.05
N ASP A 322 21.42 -3.01 27.98
CA ASP A 322 20.93 -4.19 28.72
C ASP A 322 19.41 -4.21 28.77
N PHE A 323 18.82 -4.98 27.87
CA PHE A 323 17.38 -5.15 27.74
C PHE A 323 16.67 -5.61 29.02
N ARG A 324 17.38 -6.24 29.96
CA ARG A 324 16.79 -6.66 31.25
C ARG A 324 16.49 -5.48 32.15
N GLN A 325 17.25 -4.40 32.01
CA GLN A 325 17.14 -3.17 32.79
C GLN A 325 16.31 -2.11 32.07
N THR A 326 16.35 -2.09 30.74
CA THR A 326 15.79 -0.99 29.94
C THR A 326 14.61 -1.41 29.09
N GLY A 327 14.38 -2.71 28.85
CA GLY A 327 13.39 -3.16 27.88
C GLY A 327 13.81 -2.97 26.43
N ARG A 328 15.11 -2.78 26.19
CA ARG A 328 15.66 -2.49 24.88
C ARG A 328 16.84 -3.36 24.50
#